data_AF-X1NB09-F1
#
_entry.id   AF-X1NB09-F1
#
_cell.length_a   1.000
_cell.length_b   1.000
_cell.length_c   1.000
_cell.angle_alpha   90.00
_cell.angle_beta   90.00
_cell.angle_gamma   90.00
#
_symmetry.space_group_name_H-M   'P 1'
#
loop_
_entity.id
_entity.type
_entity.pdbx_description
1 polymer ?
#
loop_
_entity_poly.entity_id
_entity_poly.type
_entity_poly.pdbx_seq_one_letter_code
_entity_poly.pdbx_strand_id
1 'polypeptide(L)' 'MSLKDRIEYLESDIKAKPIRIAAYSDFPFAIFRYLPDKEWVLRKEIRLLKTRVEQEKKNVHLWSMADLVWESLSKS' A
#
# COMPACT_ATOMS: atom_id res chain seq x y z
N MET A 1 -18.72 3.84 0.38
CA MET A 1 -17.34 4.28 0.70
C MET A 1 -16.51 4.26 -0.57
N SER A 2 -15.96 5.40 -0.97
CA SER A 2 -15.18 5.53 -2.21
C SER A 2 -13.79 4.90 -2.08
N LEU A 3 -13.10 4.67 -3.20
CA LEU A 3 -11.69 4.22 -3.16
C LEU A 3 -10.82 5.24 -2.43
N LYS A 4 -11.08 6.53 -2.64
CA LYS A 4 -10.34 7.63 -2.03
C LYS A 4 -10.48 7.61 -0.51
N ASP A 5 -11.71 7.50 -0.01
CA ASP A 5 -11.99 7.42 1.43
C ASP A 5 -11.17 6.27 2.04
N ARG A 6 -11.18 5.09 1.40
CA ARG A 6 -10.47 3.90 1.89
C ARG A 6 -8.95 4.09 1.96
N ILE A 7 -8.39 4.83 1.01
CA ILE A 7 -6.96 5.19 1.01
C ILE A 7 -6.65 6.19 2.12
N GLU A 8 -7.55 7.14 2.40
CA GLU A 8 -7.40 8.07 3.52
C GLU A 8 -7.44 7.34 4.88
N TYR A 9 -8.32 6.34 5.04
CA TYR A 9 -8.31 5.49 6.24
C TYR A 9 -7.00 4.69 6.37
N LEU A 10 -6.53 4.08 5.28
CA LEU A 10 -5.25 3.37 5.26
C LEU A 10 -4.10 4.30 5.66
N GLU A 11 -4.08 5.53 5.14
CA GLU A 11 -3.10 6.54 5.51
C GLU A 11 -3.14 6.85 7.01
N SER A 12 -4.33 7.08 7.56
CA SER A 12 -4.51 7.35 9.00
C SER A 12 -3.96 6.21 9.87
N ASP A 13 -4.23 4.96 9.49
CA ASP A 13 -3.78 3.79 10.23
C ASP A 13 -2.28 3.54 10.10
N ILE A 14 -1.71 3.80 8.93
CA ILE A 14 -0.26 3.77 8.73
C ILE A 14 0.40 4.86 9.57
N LYS A 15 -0.15 6.07 9.64
CA LYS A 15 0.46 7.21 10.36
C LYS A 15 0.31 7.16 11.87
N ALA A 16 -0.66 6.39 12.38
CA ALA A 16 -0.89 6.23 13.80
C ALA A 16 0.36 5.77 14.59
N LYS A 17 0.38 6.11 15.88
CA LYS A 17 1.39 5.71 16.86
C LYS A 17 0.67 5.12 18.09
N PRO A 18 0.68 3.79 18.29
CA PRO A 18 1.27 2.75 17.45
C PRO A 18 0.55 2.61 16.09
N ILE A 19 1.23 2.02 15.11
CA ILE A 19 0.64 1.73 13.79
C ILE A 19 -0.57 0.82 13.95
N ARG A 20 -1.69 1.15 13.31
CA ARG A 20 -2.97 0.42 13.46
C ARG A 20 -3.26 -0.60 12.37
N ILE A 21 -2.36 -0.78 11.40
CA ILE A 21 -2.55 -1.74 10.30
C ILE A 21 -2.32 -3.21 10.70
N ALA A 22 -1.84 -3.46 11.92
CA ALA A 22 -1.60 -4.80 12.43
C ALA A 22 -2.85 -5.32 13.17
N ALA A 23 -3.75 -6.01 12.46
CA ALA A 23 -4.85 -6.73 13.08
C ALA A 23 -4.35 -7.84 14.03
N TYR A 24 -3.13 -8.32 13.80
CA TYR A 24 -2.43 -9.29 14.63
C TYR A 24 -1.05 -8.72 15.00
N SER A 25 -0.73 -8.69 16.29
CA SER A 25 0.58 -8.26 16.81
C SER A 25 1.73 -9.04 16.18
N ASP A 26 1.48 -10.30 15.83
CA ASP A 26 2.49 -11.25 15.40
C ASP A 26 2.68 -11.25 13.87
N PHE A 27 1.77 -10.59 13.13
CA PHE A 27 1.86 -10.50 11.68
C PHE A 27 1.35 -9.13 11.18
N PRO A 28 2.22 -8.11 11.11
CA PRO A 28 1.83 -6.72 10.91
C PRO A 28 1.66 -6.38 9.41
N PHE A 29 0.74 -7.06 8.74
CA PHE A 29 0.37 -6.76 7.36
C PHE A 29 -1.15 -6.54 7.24
N ALA A 30 -1.54 -5.68 6.29
CA ALA A 30 -2.94 -5.41 5.99
C ALA A 30 -3.21 -5.72 4.51
N ILE A 31 -4.38 -6.27 4.23
CA ILE A 31 -4.84 -6.55 2.87
C ILE A 31 -5.77 -5.42 2.42
N PHE A 32 -5.35 -4.67 1.40
CA PHE A 32 -6.19 -3.65 0.78
C PHE A 32 -6.90 -4.24 -0.45
N ARG A 33 -8.14 -4.69 -0.30
CA ARG A 33 -8.95 -5.24 -1.40
C ARG A 33 -9.46 -4.13 -2.33
N TYR A 34 -9.43 -4.30 -3.64
CA TYR A 34 -10.01 -3.35 -4.60
C TYR A 34 -10.64 -4.10 -5.78
N LEU A 35 -11.49 -3.41 -6.54
CA LEU A 35 -12.09 -3.98 -7.75
C LEU A 35 -11.10 -3.89 -8.91
N PRO A 36 -11.03 -4.89 -9.81
CA PRO A 36 -10.06 -4.92 -10.90
C PRO A 36 -10.08 -3.67 -11.80
N ASP A 37 -11.25 -3.08 -12.04
CA ASP A 37 -11.41 -1.85 -12.84
C ASP A 37 -10.74 -0.62 -12.20
N LYS A 38 -10.40 -0.68 -10.91
CA LYS A 38 -9.72 0.38 -10.17
C LYS A 38 -8.20 0.25 -10.12
N GLU A 39 -7.62 -0.81 -10.68
CA GLU A 39 -6.18 -1.12 -10.62
C GLU A 39 -5.31 0.10 -10.96
N TRP A 40 -5.57 0.72 -12.10
CA TRP A 40 -4.75 1.84 -12.59
C TRP A 40 -4.86 3.09 -11.71
N VAL A 41 -6.06 3.38 -11.22
CA VAL A 41 -6.31 4.48 -10.29
C VAL A 41 -5.62 4.20 -8.96
N LEU A 42 -5.74 2.98 -8.43
CA LEU A 42 -5.09 2.57 -7.19
C LEU A 42 -3.56 2.68 -7.29
N ARG A 43 -2.95 2.20 -8.39
CA ARG A 43 -1.50 2.32 -8.60
C ARG A 43 -1.02 3.76 -8.52
N LYS A 44 -1.77 4.70 -9.09
CA LYS A 44 -1.46 6.14 -9.00
C LYS A 44 -1.57 6.63 -7.55
N GLU A 45 -2.68 6.34 -6.88
CA GLU A 45 -2.92 6.78 -5.51
C GLU A 45 -1.92 6.19 -4.51
N ILE A 46 -1.48 4.95 -4.68
CA ILE A 46 -0.48 4.31 -3.83
C ILE A 46 0.89 5.00 -3.93
N ARG A 47 1.28 5.46 -5.12
CA ARG A 47 2.51 6.26 -5.29
C ARG A 47 2.41 7.59 -4.54
N LEU A 48 1.24 8.25 -4.58
CA LEU A 48 1.01 9.48 -3.83
C LEU A 48 0.98 9.23 -2.32
N LEU A 49 0.35 8.14 -1.90
CA LEU A 49 0.31 7.71 -0.50
C LEU A 49 1.72 7.47 0.03
N LYS A 50 2.59 6.81 -0.73
CA LYS A 50 4.02 6.65 -0.37
C LYS A 50 4.63 8.00 -0.01
N THR A 51 4.54 8.99 -0.90
CA THR A 51 5.10 10.33 -0.66
C THR A 51 4.54 10.97 0.61
N ARG A 52 3.23 10.86 0.86
CA ARG A 52 2.59 11.42 2.06
C ARG A 52 2.97 10.70 3.35
N VAL A 53 3.27 9.41 3.28
CA VAL A 53 3.73 8.63 4.45
C VAL A 53 5.21 8.87 4.72
N GLU A 54 6.04 9.01 3.68
CA GLU A 54 7.47 9.32 3.83
C GLU A 54 7.70 10.68 4.52
N GLN A 55 6.79 11.65 4.34
CA GLN A 55 6.80 12.92 5.06
C GLN A 55 6.70 12.77 6.60
N GLU A 56 6.17 11.64 7.10
CA GLU A 56 6.10 11.32 8.53
C GLU A 56 7.39 10.67 9.07
N LYS A 57 8.51 10.81 8.36
CA LYS A 57 9.81 10.19 8.67
C LYS A 57 9.76 8.66 8.73
N LYS A 58 8.89 8.04 7.92
CA LYS A 58 8.80 6.58 7.75
C LYS A 58 9.48 6.16 6.44
N ASN A 59 10.17 5.02 6.46
CA ASN A 59 10.74 4.43 5.24
C ASN A 59 9.67 3.57 4.55
N VAL A 60 9.31 3.91 3.31
CA VAL A 60 8.24 3.22 2.57
C VAL A 60 8.79 2.64 1.27
N HIS A 61 8.60 1.33 1.10
CA HIS A 61 8.96 0.64 -0.12
C HIS A 61 7.68 0.20 -0.85
N LEU A 62 7.65 0.40 -2.18
CA LEU A 62 6.60 -0.11 -3.04
C LEU A 62 7.20 -1.17 -3.94
N TRP A 63 6.61 -2.36 -3.91
CA TRP A 63 7.02 -3.51 -4.70
C TRP A 63 5.88 -3.84 -5.66
N SER A 64 6.16 -3.95 -6.95
CA SER A 64 5.15 -4.44 -7.90
C SER A 64 5.33 -5.94 -8.09
N MET A 65 4.29 -6.72 -7.75
CA MET A 65 4.33 -8.15 -8.03
C MET A 65 4.44 -8.44 -9.53
N ALA A 66 3.88 -7.59 -10.39
CA ALA A 66 4.01 -7.73 -11.84
C ALA A 66 5.48 -7.62 -12.27
N ASP A 67 6.19 -6.60 -11.79
CA ASP A 67 7.60 -6.39 -12.11
C ASP A 67 8.45 -7.57 -11.59
N LEU A 68 8.22 -8.02 -10.34
CA LEU A 68 8.92 -9.17 -9.78
C LEU A 68 8.71 -10.46 -10.58
N VAL A 69 7.49 -10.70 -11.06
CA VAL A 69 7.19 -11.86 -11.90
C VAL A 69 7.95 -11.76 -13.23
N TRP A 70 7.92 -10.61 -13.90
CA TRP A 70 8.66 -10.41 -15.15
C TRP A 70 10.18 -10.53 -14.98
N GLU A 71 10.73 -10.01 -13.88
CA GLU A 71 12.13 -10.18 -13.52
C GLU A 71 12.49 -11.65 -13.30
N SER A 72 11.61 -12.43 -12.69
CA SER A 72 11.85 -13.86 -12.47
C SER A 72 11.87 -14.66 -13.78
N LEU A 73 10.99 -14.32 -14.72
CA LEU A 73 10.89 -15.00 -16.02
C LEU A 73 12.04 -14.64 -16.96
N SER A 74 12.54 -13.40 -16.91
CA SER A 74 13.64 -12.95 -17.77
C SER A 74 15.02 -13.45 -17.37
N LYS A 75 15.16 -13.95 -16.13
CA LYS A 75 16.40 -14.52 -15.59
C LYS A 75 16.44 -16.05 -15.62
N SER A 76 15.39 -16.69 -16.16
CA SER A 76 15.28 -18.15 -16.34
C SER A 76 15.65 -18.56 -17.76
#